data_AF-A0A171DIY8-F1
#
_entry.id   AF-A0A171DIY8-F1
#
_cell.length_a   1.000
_cell.length_b   1.000
_cell.length_c   1.000
_cell.angle_alpha   90.00
_cell.angle_beta   90.00
_cell.angle_gamma   90.00
#
_symmetry.space_group_name_H-M   'P 1'
#
loop_
_entity.id
_entity.type
_entity.pdbx_description
1 polymer ?
#
loop_
_entity_poly.entity_id
_entity_poly.type
_entity_poly.pdbx_seq_one_letter_code
_entity_poly.pdbx_strand_id
1 'polypeptide(L)'
;MSAIDQRLRTGEFPDDPVAPAELAASAVPVVPLGGAALRWIGSGLAEVGLTAGAPVTWDQHGMARDLMSGRDPRTGRQLVAPAMRTHPDAMLPAAPLLQVLVERAERHGLTVPDSLIGNQWAAQRALRLQRALERRGPGLRLPVDEARRLAAAAGTGLERLYDAQQIACALRERTRRVRIGNRGYELLFDLPKSISVLYGLADAPLAEQILDAFTIAVHDAVEALSGWAGYGLRGKNGEGHRARRMPGTGLLGWVRFGQTAHAVDGQVPDPHLHARVVIANMVRGQDGRWSAPGSGGRDVYRHALAADRVVKARLRRLLIERCGITWEVAPVTGAWEISRIPAHLRDRFSKRRNRVAAYLNEHGHDPATAETGARAAARLHTVEELTASAAPHRLRQAWRQQSRDLGVDPRALVAACLTGSRTPPPVPPADQLAAQVFAAPLDTDTDTDPSIWSRAQVLAAVIDALPGGLAAASDAEHLVRQVVNCPGVVALPTAAASTLTNHERYTVAF
;
A
#
# COMPACT_ATOMS: atom_id res chain seq x y z
N MET A 1 6.30 -9.06 -3.71
CA MET A 1 6.72 -7.73 -3.19
C MET A 1 5.51 -6.95 -2.69
N SER A 2 5.26 -6.94 -1.38
CA SER A 2 4.16 -6.17 -0.77
C SER A 2 4.31 -4.67 -1.03
N ALA A 3 3.36 -4.08 -1.77
CA ALA A 3 3.34 -2.68 -2.22
C ALA A 3 2.90 -1.67 -1.15
N ILE A 4 2.74 -2.10 0.12
CA ILE A 4 2.15 -1.30 1.18
C ILE A 4 3.13 -1.21 2.36
N ASP A 5 3.71 -0.04 2.54
CA ASP A 5 4.62 0.29 3.64
C ASP A 5 3.80 0.50 4.94
N GLN A 6 4.23 -0.10 6.05
CA GLN A 6 3.48 -0.12 7.32
C GLN A 6 3.66 1.15 8.18
N ARG A 7 4.28 2.21 7.64
CA ARG A 7 4.69 3.42 8.37
C ARG A 7 3.57 4.28 8.96
N LEU A 8 2.30 4.11 8.54
CA LEU A 8 1.18 4.91 9.08
C LEU A 8 0.74 4.52 10.51
N ARG A 9 1.47 3.62 11.19
CA ARG A 9 1.17 3.22 12.58
C ARG A 9 1.70 4.20 13.64
N THR A 10 2.75 5.00 13.39
CA THR A 10 3.43 5.78 14.44
C THR A 10 3.11 7.27 14.48
N GLY A 11 2.49 7.83 13.44
CA GLY A 11 2.06 9.24 13.47
C GLY A 11 3.18 10.28 13.37
N GLU A 12 4.40 9.87 13.05
CA GLU A 12 5.51 10.77 12.76
C GLU A 12 5.42 11.22 11.29
N PHE A 13 5.15 12.50 11.08
CA PHE A 13 5.41 13.20 9.83
C PHE A 13 6.83 13.77 9.92
N PRO A 14 7.66 13.73 8.86
CA PRO A 14 8.93 14.45 8.88
C PRO A 14 8.67 15.96 9.01
N ASP A 15 9.40 16.60 9.92
CA ASP A 15 9.37 18.04 10.17
C ASP A 15 9.85 18.86 8.95
N ASP A 16 9.27 20.06 8.84
CA ASP A 16 9.40 21.14 7.86
C ASP A 16 10.42 21.04 6.69
N PRO A 17 9.95 21.15 5.44
CA PRO A 17 10.66 21.90 4.42
C PRO A 17 10.46 23.44 4.48
N VAL A 18 11.54 24.16 4.20
CA VAL A 18 11.65 25.63 4.12
C VAL A 18 10.61 26.24 3.15
N ALA A 19 9.99 27.35 3.57
CA ALA A 19 9.01 28.10 2.78
C ALA A 19 9.60 28.72 1.48
N PRO A 20 8.92 28.62 0.31
CA PRO A 20 9.27 29.41 -0.86
C PRO A 20 8.46 30.72 -0.94
N ALA A 21 9.13 31.78 -1.40
CA ALA A 21 8.56 33.10 -1.65
C ALA A 21 7.47 33.11 -2.74
N GLU A 22 6.52 34.04 -2.59
CA GLU A 22 5.33 34.25 -3.42
C GLU A 22 5.63 34.35 -4.93
N LEU A 23 4.86 33.63 -5.75
CA LEU A 23 4.75 33.86 -7.20
C LEU A 23 3.31 33.63 -7.67
N ALA A 24 2.83 34.60 -8.42
CA ALA A 24 1.46 34.76 -8.90
C ALA A 24 1.03 33.76 -10.00
N ALA A 25 -0.27 33.75 -10.25
CA ALA A 25 -1.08 32.71 -10.89
C ALA A 25 -0.83 32.42 -12.40
N SER A 26 -1.34 31.24 -12.78
CA SER A 26 -1.65 30.76 -14.14
C SER A 26 -0.53 30.11 -14.97
N ALA A 27 0.02 29.01 -14.47
CA ALA A 27 0.45 27.83 -15.23
C ALA A 27 0.49 26.66 -14.23
N VAL A 28 0.25 25.41 -14.66
CA VAL A 28 0.43 24.24 -13.78
C VAL A 28 1.88 24.27 -13.27
N PRO A 29 2.15 24.45 -11.97
CA PRO A 29 3.53 24.64 -11.52
C PRO A 29 4.32 23.35 -11.73
N VAL A 30 5.40 23.47 -12.49
CA VAL A 30 6.43 22.44 -12.69
C VAL A 30 6.98 22.06 -11.33
N VAL A 31 6.97 20.76 -11.03
CA VAL A 31 7.56 20.22 -9.79
C VAL A 31 9.08 20.34 -9.88
N PRO A 32 9.74 21.23 -9.12
CA PRO A 32 11.20 21.32 -9.16
C PRO A 32 11.81 20.01 -8.66
N LEU A 33 12.93 19.57 -9.26
CA LEU A 33 13.64 18.39 -8.74
C LEU A 33 14.03 18.63 -7.28
N GLY A 34 13.63 17.73 -6.39
CA GLY A 34 13.90 17.88 -4.95
C GLY A 34 12.84 18.68 -4.17
N GLY A 35 11.81 19.22 -4.82
CA GLY A 35 10.61 19.74 -4.17
C GLY A 35 9.39 18.94 -4.62
N ALA A 36 9.12 17.81 -3.98
CA ALA A 36 7.98 16.97 -4.34
C ALA A 36 6.65 17.70 -4.00
N ALA A 37 6.03 18.33 -5.00
CA ALA A 37 4.74 18.97 -4.81
C ALA A 37 3.70 17.89 -4.46
N LEU A 38 3.14 17.98 -3.26
CA LEU A 38 1.98 17.21 -2.89
C LEU A 38 0.81 17.65 -3.77
N ARG A 39 -0.01 16.70 -4.20
CA ARG A 39 -1.27 16.97 -4.92
C ARG A 39 -2.41 16.20 -4.31
N TRP A 40 -3.58 16.79 -4.29
CA TRP A 40 -4.83 16.11 -3.95
C TRP A 40 -5.14 15.03 -5.01
N ILE A 41 -5.66 13.87 -4.61
CA ILE A 41 -5.99 12.77 -5.54
C ILE A 41 -7.25 12.01 -5.13
N GLY A 42 -8.01 11.57 -6.14
CA GLY A 42 -9.22 10.76 -6.00
C GLY A 42 -10.51 11.59 -6.06
N SER A 43 -11.47 11.09 -6.84
CA SER A 43 -12.79 11.71 -7.05
C SER A 43 -13.61 11.96 -5.77
N GLY A 44 -13.36 11.22 -4.69
CA GLY A 44 -14.06 11.40 -3.41
C GLY A 44 -13.75 12.72 -2.70
N LEU A 45 -12.74 13.48 -3.14
CA LEU A 45 -12.37 14.77 -2.57
C LEU A 45 -13.46 15.85 -2.72
N ALA A 46 -14.32 15.72 -3.75
CA ALA A 46 -15.42 16.66 -3.96
C ALA A 46 -16.36 16.74 -2.73
N GLU A 47 -16.50 15.63 -1.99
CA GLU A 47 -17.34 15.54 -0.79
C GLU A 47 -16.86 16.43 0.37
N VAL A 48 -15.57 16.76 0.36
CA VAL A 48 -14.89 17.56 1.37
C VAL A 48 -14.43 18.91 0.81
N GLY A 49 -14.95 19.32 -0.36
CA GLY A 49 -14.66 20.60 -0.99
C GLY A 49 -13.22 20.74 -1.47
N LEU A 50 -12.56 19.63 -1.80
CA LEU A 50 -11.21 19.59 -2.36
C LEU A 50 -11.26 19.11 -3.81
N THR A 51 -10.28 19.52 -4.61
CA THR A 51 -10.22 19.21 -6.04
C THR A 51 -9.05 18.27 -6.32
N ALA A 52 -9.32 17.11 -6.91
CA ALA A 52 -8.28 16.20 -7.36
C ALA A 52 -7.35 16.89 -8.38
N GLY A 53 -6.04 16.62 -8.29
CA GLY A 53 -5.00 17.22 -9.12
C GLY A 53 -4.48 18.57 -8.63
N ALA A 54 -5.23 19.28 -7.77
CA ALA A 54 -4.79 20.56 -7.20
C ALA A 54 -3.56 20.36 -6.29
N PRO A 55 -2.61 21.30 -6.27
CA PRO A 55 -1.49 21.25 -5.32
C PRO A 55 -2.00 21.31 -3.88
N VAL A 56 -1.38 20.54 -2.99
CA VAL A 56 -1.57 20.69 -1.54
C VAL A 56 -0.57 21.73 -1.08
N THR A 57 -1.07 22.91 -0.71
CA THR A 57 -0.26 23.99 -0.18
C THR A 57 0.09 23.75 1.29
N TRP A 58 1.06 24.49 1.80
CA TRP A 58 1.55 24.36 3.17
C TRP A 58 0.47 24.55 4.23
N ASP A 59 -0.38 25.56 4.05
CA ASP A 59 -1.55 25.83 4.88
C ASP A 59 -2.58 24.69 4.85
N GLN A 60 -2.60 23.89 3.78
CA GLN A 60 -3.47 22.72 3.65
C GLN A 60 -2.93 21.44 4.30
N HIS A 61 -1.72 21.44 4.86
CA HIS A 61 -1.18 20.26 5.56
C HIS A 61 -2.08 19.84 6.75
N GLY A 62 -2.72 20.79 7.44
CA GLY A 62 -3.73 20.50 8.47
C GLY A 62 -4.92 19.70 7.92
N MET A 63 -5.41 20.08 6.73
CA MET A 63 -6.52 19.41 6.06
C MET A 63 -6.18 17.95 5.73
N ALA A 64 -4.96 17.68 5.26
CA ALA A 64 -4.49 16.32 5.00
C ALA A 64 -4.49 15.47 6.29
N ARG A 65 -4.04 16.03 7.42
CA ARG A 65 -4.07 15.34 8.73
C ARG A 65 -5.50 15.08 9.21
N ASP A 66 -6.44 15.98 8.94
CA ASP A 66 -7.85 15.79 9.27
C ASP A 66 -8.49 14.66 8.46
N LEU A 67 -8.23 14.60 7.15
CA LEU A 67 -8.69 13.49 6.32
C LEU A 67 -8.17 12.15 6.83
N MET A 68 -6.87 12.06 7.14
CA MET A 68 -6.26 10.85 7.73
C MET A 68 -6.79 10.52 9.12
N SER A 69 -7.34 11.51 9.81
CA SER A 69 -8.01 11.35 11.10
C SER A 69 -9.49 10.97 10.97
N GLY A 70 -10.03 10.91 9.75
CA GLY A 70 -11.44 10.59 9.48
C GLY A 70 -12.38 11.79 9.68
N ARG A 71 -11.86 13.02 9.59
CA ARG A 71 -12.59 14.27 9.78
C ARG A 71 -12.77 15.03 8.46
N ASP A 72 -13.85 15.80 8.39
CA ASP A 72 -14.04 16.78 7.32
C ASP A 72 -13.10 17.98 7.56
N PRO A 73 -12.16 18.27 6.65
CA PRO A 73 -11.16 19.32 6.84
C PRO A 73 -11.74 20.74 6.85
N ARG A 74 -12.97 20.94 6.37
CA ARG A 74 -13.63 22.27 6.36
C ARG A 74 -14.32 22.58 7.68
N THR A 75 -14.83 21.55 8.35
CA THR A 75 -15.71 21.70 9.53
C THR A 75 -15.15 21.06 10.80
N GLY A 76 -14.11 20.25 10.71
CA GLY A 76 -13.58 19.45 11.81
C GLY A 76 -14.49 18.28 12.23
N ARG A 77 -15.65 18.11 11.59
CA ARG A 77 -16.63 17.07 11.97
C ARG A 77 -16.05 15.66 11.74
N GLN A 78 -16.19 14.78 12.73
CA GLN A 78 -15.82 13.37 12.59
C GLN A 78 -16.77 12.66 11.61
N LEU A 79 -16.26 12.23 10.46
CA LEU A 79 -16.99 11.51 9.42
C LEU A 79 -16.95 10.00 9.67
N VAL A 80 -15.78 9.47 10.00
CA VAL A 80 -15.60 8.05 10.37
C VAL A 80 -15.04 7.96 11.78
N ALA A 81 -15.79 7.35 12.71
CA ALA A 81 -15.35 7.23 14.09
C ALA A 81 -14.05 6.42 14.20
N PRO A 82 -13.04 6.89 14.96
CA PRO A 82 -11.83 6.14 15.17
C PRO A 82 -12.10 4.88 16.02
N ALA A 83 -11.44 3.78 15.69
CA ALA A 83 -11.40 2.62 16.57
C ALA A 83 -10.51 2.94 17.79
N MET A 84 -11.04 2.69 18.99
CA MET A 84 -10.40 3.01 20.27
C MET A 84 -10.23 1.75 21.11
N ARG A 85 -9.06 1.52 21.72
CA ARG A 85 -8.86 0.51 22.79
C ARG A 85 -8.47 1.17 24.10
N THR A 86 -8.61 0.39 25.17
CA THR A 86 -8.02 0.67 26.47
C THR A 86 -6.52 0.93 26.33
N HIS A 87 -6.00 1.92 27.06
CA HIS A 87 -4.58 2.25 27.10
C HIS A 87 -3.75 1.04 27.57
N PRO A 88 -2.55 0.76 27.01
CA PRO A 88 -1.71 -0.37 27.46
C PRO A 88 -1.43 -0.38 28.96
N ASP A 89 -1.25 0.79 29.56
CA ASP A 89 -1.01 0.93 31.01
C ASP A 89 -2.24 0.58 31.85
N ALA A 90 -3.44 0.67 31.30
CA ALA A 90 -4.69 0.26 31.94
C ALA A 90 -4.99 -1.25 31.84
N MET A 91 -4.02 -2.03 31.37
CA MET A 91 -4.16 -3.47 31.15
C MET A 91 -3.30 -4.25 32.16
N LEU A 92 -3.76 -5.41 32.61
CA LEU A 92 -2.99 -6.33 33.45
C LEU A 92 -2.66 -7.62 32.67
N PRO A 93 -1.57 -8.33 32.98
CA PRO A 93 -1.31 -9.66 32.42
C PRO A 93 -2.48 -10.61 32.68
N ALA A 94 -2.93 -11.35 31.67
CA ALA A 94 -4.08 -12.24 31.79
C ALA A 94 -3.74 -13.57 32.47
N ALA A 95 -2.48 -14.02 32.36
CA ALA A 95 -2.06 -15.34 32.81
C ALA A 95 -2.27 -15.59 34.33
N PRO A 96 -1.87 -14.70 35.26
CA PRO A 96 -2.03 -14.96 36.70
C PRO A 96 -3.49 -15.18 37.12
N LEU A 97 -4.41 -14.38 36.56
CA LEU A 97 -5.83 -14.51 36.82
C LEU A 97 -6.42 -15.79 36.23
N LEU A 98 -6.00 -16.18 35.03
CA LEU A 98 -6.47 -17.43 34.42
C LEU A 98 -5.97 -18.65 35.19
N GLN A 99 -4.72 -18.63 35.67
CA GLN A 99 -4.18 -19.68 36.50
C GLN A 99 -5.04 -19.90 37.76
N VAL A 100 -5.40 -18.83 38.48
CA VAL A 100 -6.28 -18.93 39.66
C VAL A 100 -7.68 -19.44 39.31
N LEU A 101 -8.20 -19.11 38.12
CA LEU A 101 -9.47 -19.66 37.64
C LEU A 101 -9.39 -21.16 37.35
N VAL A 102 -8.29 -21.62 36.74
CA VAL A 102 -8.03 -23.05 36.48
C VAL A 102 -7.90 -23.82 37.79
N GLU A 103 -7.04 -23.37 38.69
CA GLU A 103 -6.83 -24.00 40.00
C GLU A 103 -8.12 -24.06 40.83
N ARG A 104 -8.98 -23.05 40.72
CA ARG A 104 -10.31 -23.07 41.35
C ARG A 104 -11.20 -24.13 40.73
N ALA A 105 -11.25 -24.20 39.41
CA ALA A 105 -12.10 -25.16 38.70
C ALA A 105 -11.68 -26.60 39.03
N GLU A 106 -10.37 -26.87 39.02
CA GLU A 106 -9.78 -28.16 39.38
C GLU A 106 -10.12 -28.58 40.81
N ARG A 107 -10.03 -27.66 41.79
CA ARG A 107 -10.41 -27.93 43.18
C ARG A 107 -11.86 -28.38 43.37
N HIS A 108 -12.73 -28.03 42.44
CA HIS A 108 -14.15 -28.41 42.46
C HIS A 108 -14.51 -29.49 41.44
N GLY A 109 -13.53 -30.04 40.70
CA GLY A 109 -13.77 -31.02 39.63
C GLY A 109 -14.60 -30.46 38.46
N LEU A 110 -14.52 -29.15 38.24
CA LEU A 110 -15.29 -28.42 37.22
C LEU A 110 -14.37 -27.90 36.11
N THR A 111 -14.95 -27.52 34.97
CA THR A 111 -14.25 -26.70 33.99
C THR A 111 -14.22 -25.23 34.43
N VAL A 112 -13.32 -24.41 33.88
CA VAL A 112 -13.24 -22.98 34.22
C VAL A 112 -14.59 -22.26 34.03
N PRO A 113 -15.31 -22.41 32.89
CA PRO A 113 -16.64 -21.83 32.74
C PRO A 113 -17.65 -22.33 33.79
N ASP A 114 -17.66 -23.64 34.09
CA ASP A 114 -18.64 -24.24 35.02
C ASP A 114 -18.40 -23.77 36.46
N SER A 115 -17.15 -23.53 36.84
CA SER A 115 -16.78 -22.97 38.15
C SER A 115 -17.28 -21.52 38.39
N LEU A 116 -17.77 -20.88 37.31
CA LEU A 116 -18.27 -19.50 37.27
C LEU A 116 -19.75 -19.41 36.85
N ILE A 117 -20.53 -20.50 36.93
CA ILE A 117 -21.89 -20.56 36.36
C ILE A 117 -22.86 -19.50 36.92
N GLY A 118 -22.65 -19.05 38.16
CA GLY A 118 -23.40 -17.92 38.77
C GLY A 118 -23.14 -16.56 38.13
N ASN A 119 -22.19 -16.47 37.19
CA ASN A 119 -21.84 -15.26 36.45
C ASN A 119 -21.54 -15.61 34.99
N GLN A 120 -22.61 -15.70 34.17
CA GLN A 120 -22.53 -16.10 32.77
C GLN A 120 -21.56 -15.24 31.94
N TRP A 121 -21.44 -13.94 32.24
CA TRP A 121 -20.44 -13.08 31.60
C TRP A 121 -19.01 -13.53 31.92
N ALA A 122 -18.72 -13.82 33.18
CA ALA A 122 -17.39 -14.25 33.63
C ALA A 122 -17.02 -15.60 33.03
N ALA A 123 -17.94 -16.56 33.02
CA ALA A 123 -17.75 -17.87 32.39
C ALA A 123 -17.39 -17.75 30.89
N GLN A 124 -18.18 -16.98 30.13
CA GLN A 124 -17.93 -16.76 28.70
C GLN A 124 -16.64 -15.97 28.45
N ARG A 125 -16.32 -14.99 29.32
CA ARG A 125 -15.11 -14.19 29.18
C ARG A 125 -13.86 -15.00 29.50
N ALA A 126 -13.87 -15.82 30.55
CA ALA A 126 -12.79 -16.72 30.93
C ALA A 126 -12.50 -17.73 29.81
N LEU A 127 -13.53 -18.35 29.23
CA LEU A 127 -13.38 -19.24 28.07
C LEU A 127 -12.69 -18.55 26.88
N ARG A 128 -13.13 -17.33 26.54
CA ARG A 128 -12.49 -16.54 25.48
C ARG A 128 -11.05 -16.16 25.81
N LEU A 129 -10.76 -15.88 27.09
CA LEU A 129 -9.43 -15.51 27.55
C LEU A 129 -8.47 -16.70 27.48
N GLN A 130 -8.92 -17.90 27.87
CA GLN A 130 -8.17 -19.15 27.76
C GLN A 130 -7.76 -19.45 26.32
N ARG A 131 -8.74 -19.48 25.40
CA ARG A 131 -8.47 -19.65 23.95
C ARG A 131 -7.58 -18.56 23.35
N ALA A 132 -7.61 -17.35 23.92
CA ALA A 132 -6.74 -16.27 23.48
C ALA A 132 -5.31 -16.42 24.01
N LEU A 133 -5.15 -16.92 25.24
CA LEU A 133 -3.85 -17.16 25.87
C LEU A 133 -3.13 -18.31 25.17
N GLU A 134 -3.82 -19.41 24.87
CA GLU A 134 -3.26 -20.55 24.10
C GLU A 134 -2.70 -20.11 22.75
N ARG A 135 -3.40 -19.20 22.06
CA ARG A 135 -2.98 -18.71 20.74
C ARG A 135 -1.93 -17.61 20.77
N ARG A 136 -1.92 -16.77 21.80
CA ARG A 136 -1.08 -15.56 21.86
C ARG A 136 0.05 -15.62 22.88
N GLY A 137 0.09 -16.67 23.69
CA GLY A 137 1.07 -16.88 24.74
C GLY A 137 0.88 -15.98 25.97
N PRO A 138 1.82 -16.04 26.93
CA PRO A 138 1.71 -15.41 28.26
C PRO A 138 1.67 -13.87 28.22
N GLY A 139 2.07 -13.24 27.11
CA GLY A 139 2.01 -11.79 26.92
C GLY A 139 0.60 -11.21 26.72
N LEU A 140 -0.46 -12.03 26.76
CA LEU A 140 -1.84 -11.54 26.68
C LEU A 140 -2.16 -10.65 27.89
N ARG A 141 -2.79 -9.50 27.62
CA ARG A 141 -3.27 -8.57 28.65
C ARG A 141 -4.76 -8.32 28.53
N LEU A 142 -5.40 -7.94 29.64
CA LEU A 142 -6.83 -7.56 29.71
C LEU A 142 -7.03 -6.24 30.49
N PRO A 143 -8.09 -5.47 30.23
CA PRO A 143 -8.37 -4.24 30.97
C PRO A 143 -8.52 -4.47 32.47
N VAL A 144 -8.03 -3.53 33.30
CA VAL A 144 -8.09 -3.65 34.76
C VAL A 144 -9.51 -3.85 35.30
N ASP A 145 -10.51 -3.18 34.73
CA ASP A 145 -11.90 -3.32 35.17
C ASP A 145 -12.46 -4.72 34.83
N GLU A 146 -12.03 -5.32 33.71
CA GLU A 146 -12.37 -6.71 33.40
C GLU A 146 -11.65 -7.69 34.34
N ALA A 147 -10.37 -7.46 34.64
CA ALA A 147 -9.61 -8.26 35.58
C ALA A 147 -10.25 -8.23 36.98
N ARG A 148 -10.66 -7.05 37.47
CA ARG A 148 -11.39 -6.90 38.74
C ARG A 148 -12.67 -7.71 38.76
N ARG A 149 -13.46 -7.63 37.68
CA ARG A 149 -14.75 -8.33 37.59
C ARG A 149 -14.58 -9.85 37.57
N LEU A 150 -13.57 -10.34 36.86
CA LEU A 150 -13.22 -11.76 36.82
C LEU A 150 -12.65 -12.26 38.15
N ALA A 151 -11.74 -11.50 38.78
CA ALA A 151 -11.19 -11.82 40.09
C ALA A 151 -12.30 -11.92 41.15
N ALA A 152 -13.20 -10.94 41.18
CA ALA A 152 -14.36 -10.95 42.08
C ALA A 152 -15.27 -12.17 41.85
N ALA A 153 -15.54 -12.54 40.59
CA ALA A 153 -16.30 -13.75 40.26
C ALA A 153 -15.58 -15.04 40.71
N ALA A 154 -14.25 -15.02 40.71
CA ALA A 154 -13.40 -16.08 41.23
C ALA A 154 -13.25 -16.07 42.76
N GLY A 155 -13.87 -15.12 43.48
CA GLY A 155 -13.72 -14.99 44.93
C GLY A 155 -12.32 -14.58 45.38
N THR A 156 -11.56 -13.89 44.52
CA THR A 156 -10.22 -13.38 44.81
C THR A 156 -10.13 -11.87 44.53
N GLY A 157 -9.08 -11.23 45.03
CA GLY A 157 -8.76 -9.83 44.77
C GLY A 157 -7.55 -9.68 43.85
N LEU A 158 -7.38 -8.51 43.23
CA LEU A 158 -6.26 -8.26 42.33
C LEU A 158 -4.92 -8.22 43.08
N GLU A 159 -4.94 -7.75 44.33
CA GLU A 159 -3.80 -7.62 45.23
C GLU A 159 -3.12 -8.96 45.56
N ARG A 160 -3.81 -10.08 45.33
CA ARG A 160 -3.23 -11.42 45.44
C ARG A 160 -2.54 -11.90 44.16
N LEU A 161 -2.78 -11.22 43.04
CA LEU A 161 -2.39 -11.66 41.69
C LEU A 161 -1.35 -10.76 41.04
N TYR A 162 -1.31 -9.49 41.45
CA TYR A 162 -0.51 -8.45 40.81
C TYR A 162 0.14 -7.54 41.85
N ASP A 163 1.25 -6.93 41.48
CA ASP A 163 1.94 -5.95 42.32
C ASP A 163 1.09 -4.67 42.53
N ALA A 164 1.23 -4.04 43.70
CA ALA A 164 0.45 -2.88 44.08
C ALA A 164 0.67 -1.68 43.14
N GLN A 165 1.90 -1.46 42.66
CA GLN A 165 2.22 -0.40 41.71
C GLN A 165 1.60 -0.69 40.33
N GLN A 166 1.58 -1.95 39.89
CA GLN A 166 0.92 -2.35 38.65
C GLN A 166 -0.59 -2.09 38.70
N ILE A 167 -1.24 -2.46 39.81
CA ILE A 167 -2.67 -2.20 40.02
C ILE A 167 -2.95 -0.70 40.06
N ALA A 168 -2.17 0.07 40.81
CA ALA A 168 -2.33 1.51 40.94
C ALA A 168 -2.16 2.24 39.59
N CYS A 169 -1.15 1.86 38.81
CA CYS A 169 -0.94 2.37 37.45
C CYS A 169 -2.14 2.06 36.56
N ALA A 170 -2.59 0.79 36.54
CA ALA A 170 -3.68 0.39 35.67
C ALA A 170 -5.02 1.05 36.03
N LEU A 171 -5.29 1.25 37.33
CA LEU A 171 -6.47 1.96 37.79
C LEU A 171 -6.42 3.45 37.46
N ARG A 172 -5.24 4.09 37.55
CA ARG A 172 -5.05 5.50 37.16
C ARG A 172 -5.40 5.73 35.69
N GLU A 173 -5.00 4.80 34.84
CA GLU A 173 -5.17 4.92 33.39
C GLU A 173 -6.49 4.28 32.87
N ARG A 174 -7.34 3.73 33.75
CA ARG A 174 -8.48 2.86 33.36
C ARG A 174 -9.47 3.47 32.37
N THR A 175 -9.63 4.79 32.37
CA THR A 175 -10.51 5.51 31.45
C THR A 175 -9.81 5.96 30.17
N ARG A 176 -8.47 5.94 30.15
CA ARG A 176 -7.68 6.40 29.01
C ARG A 176 -7.83 5.43 27.84
N ARG A 177 -8.02 6.01 26.67
CA ARG A 177 -8.18 5.28 25.42
C ARG A 177 -7.10 5.69 24.43
N VAL A 178 -6.65 4.71 23.65
CA VAL A 178 -5.72 4.92 22.53
C VAL A 178 -6.44 4.61 21.23
N ARG A 179 -6.21 5.44 20.21
CA ARG A 179 -6.69 5.18 18.85
C ARG A 179 -5.90 4.02 18.28
N ILE A 180 -6.61 2.94 17.94
CA ILE A 180 -6.06 1.73 17.33
C ILE A 180 -6.89 1.44 16.09
N GLY A 181 -6.51 2.02 14.97
CA GLY A 181 -7.30 1.87 13.76
C GLY A 181 -6.53 2.35 12.58
N ASN A 182 -6.79 1.74 11.43
CA ASN A 182 -6.17 2.17 10.21
C ASN A 182 -6.57 3.62 9.91
N ARG A 183 -5.59 4.49 9.67
CA ARG A 183 -5.81 5.91 9.30
C ARG A 183 -5.93 6.08 7.79
N GLY A 184 -5.30 5.19 7.03
CA GLY A 184 -5.34 5.19 5.58
C GLY A 184 -4.39 4.17 5.00
N TYR A 185 -4.21 4.22 3.70
CA TYR A 185 -3.40 3.29 2.93
C TYR A 185 -2.36 4.09 2.18
N GLU A 186 -1.12 3.61 2.17
CA GLU A 186 -0.10 4.15 1.30
C GLU A 186 0.20 3.13 0.20
N LEU A 187 0.05 3.55 -1.06
CA LEU A 187 0.47 2.81 -2.23
C LEU A 187 1.73 3.48 -2.79
N LEU A 188 2.81 2.71 -2.88
CA LEU A 188 4.04 3.13 -3.53
C LEU A 188 4.06 2.58 -4.96
N PHE A 189 4.03 3.48 -5.94
CA PHE A 189 4.21 3.15 -7.35
C PHE A 189 5.64 3.48 -7.78
N ASP A 190 6.45 2.44 -7.94
CA ASP A 190 7.83 2.54 -8.43
C ASP A 190 7.89 2.25 -9.93
N LEU A 191 8.56 3.11 -10.69
CA LEU A 191 8.73 2.91 -12.12
C LEU A 191 9.94 2.02 -12.45
N PRO A 192 9.91 1.28 -13.58
CA PRO A 192 11.09 0.64 -14.15
C PRO A 192 12.26 1.61 -14.30
N LYS A 193 13.48 1.10 -14.12
CA LYS A 193 14.66 1.95 -14.00
C LYS A 193 14.95 2.73 -15.29
N SER A 194 14.70 2.13 -16.46
CA SER A 194 14.89 2.82 -17.75
C SER A 194 14.08 4.12 -17.85
N ILE A 195 12.85 4.17 -17.36
CA ILE A 195 12.04 5.39 -17.38
C ILE A 195 12.68 6.49 -16.52
N SER A 196 13.18 6.11 -15.34
CA SER A 196 13.88 7.05 -14.46
C SER A 196 15.20 7.53 -15.07
N VAL A 197 15.94 6.65 -15.74
CA VAL A 197 17.17 7.02 -16.48
C VAL A 197 16.84 7.99 -17.61
N LEU A 198 15.83 7.71 -18.43
CA LEU A 198 15.37 8.63 -19.48
C LEU A 198 15.03 10.00 -18.87
N TYR A 199 14.21 9.99 -17.82
CA TYR A 199 13.84 11.21 -17.11
C TYR A 199 15.06 11.98 -16.62
N GLY A 200 16.05 11.32 -16.02
CA GLY A 200 17.25 11.96 -15.48
C GLY A 200 18.14 12.59 -16.57
N LEU A 201 18.25 11.95 -17.74
CA LEU A 201 19.09 12.42 -18.84
C LEU A 201 18.41 13.46 -19.74
N ALA A 202 17.07 13.43 -19.80
CA ALA A 202 16.24 14.34 -20.58
C ALA A 202 16.54 15.82 -20.33
N ASP A 203 16.26 16.65 -21.34
CA ASP A 203 16.14 18.10 -21.17
C ASP A 203 14.85 18.47 -20.43
N ALA A 204 14.66 19.76 -20.14
CA ALA A 204 13.53 20.21 -19.35
C ALA A 204 12.17 19.90 -20.01
N PRO A 205 11.95 20.17 -21.32
CA PRO A 205 10.67 19.87 -21.97
C PRO A 205 10.31 18.38 -21.94
N LEU A 206 11.26 17.49 -22.27
CA LEU A 206 10.99 16.05 -22.25
C LEU A 206 10.78 15.53 -20.83
N ALA A 207 11.56 16.03 -19.85
CA ALA A 207 11.38 15.65 -18.46
C ALA A 207 10.00 16.05 -17.92
N GLU A 208 9.51 17.23 -18.28
CA GLU A 208 8.16 17.70 -17.95
C GLU A 208 7.09 16.80 -18.60
N GLN A 209 7.25 16.46 -19.87
CA GLN A 209 6.33 15.58 -20.59
C GLN A 209 6.25 14.17 -19.96
N ILE A 210 7.38 13.63 -19.46
CA ILE A 210 7.41 12.35 -18.74
C ILE A 210 6.69 12.46 -17.40
N LEU A 211 6.91 13.54 -16.64
CA LEU A 211 6.24 13.76 -15.35
C LEU A 211 4.72 13.96 -15.51
N ASP A 212 4.29 14.69 -16.53
CA ASP A 212 2.87 14.86 -16.85
C ASP A 212 2.22 13.51 -17.20
N ALA A 213 2.85 12.73 -18.08
CA ALA A 213 2.37 11.39 -18.43
C ALA A 213 2.30 10.46 -17.19
N PHE A 214 3.29 10.55 -16.30
CA PHE A 214 3.28 9.79 -15.06
C PHE A 214 2.19 10.25 -14.09
N THR A 215 1.94 11.56 -14.01
CA THR A 215 0.87 12.13 -13.18
C THR A 215 -0.50 11.64 -13.66
N ILE A 216 -0.74 11.65 -14.98
CA ILE A 216 -1.96 11.09 -15.58
C ILE A 216 -2.10 9.60 -15.27
N ALA A 217 -1.03 8.82 -15.44
CA ALA A 217 -1.05 7.39 -15.17
C ALA A 217 -1.38 7.05 -13.70
N VAL A 218 -0.86 7.84 -12.75
CA VAL A 218 -1.18 7.70 -11.32
C VAL A 218 -2.63 8.08 -11.02
N HIS A 219 -3.15 9.14 -11.64
CA HIS A 219 -4.55 9.52 -11.52
C HIS A 219 -5.48 8.40 -12.03
N ASP A 220 -5.22 7.88 -13.24
CA ASP A 220 -5.99 6.79 -13.84
C ASP A 220 -5.98 5.53 -12.97
N ALA A 221 -4.85 5.23 -12.32
CA ALA A 221 -4.75 4.09 -11.40
C ALA A 221 -5.55 4.29 -10.11
N VAL A 222 -5.62 5.51 -9.56
CA VAL A 222 -6.44 5.81 -8.37
C VAL A 222 -7.93 5.77 -8.70
N GLU A 223 -8.33 6.22 -9.88
CA GLU A 223 -9.72 6.08 -10.33
C GLU A 223 -10.10 4.60 -10.58
N ALA A 224 -9.19 3.81 -11.18
CA ALA A 224 -9.38 2.36 -11.29
C ALA A 224 -9.54 1.69 -9.92
N LEU A 225 -8.65 2.02 -8.98
CA LEU A 225 -8.71 1.54 -7.60
C LEU A 225 -9.98 1.99 -6.88
N SER A 226 -10.49 3.19 -7.19
CA SER A 226 -11.78 3.66 -6.68
C SER A 226 -12.95 2.83 -7.22
N GLY A 227 -12.90 2.39 -8.47
CA GLY A 227 -13.88 1.44 -9.03
C GLY A 227 -13.86 0.09 -8.30
N TRP A 228 -12.69 -0.39 -7.90
CA TRP A 228 -12.55 -1.70 -7.22
C TRP A 228 -12.79 -1.64 -5.71
N ALA A 229 -12.38 -0.58 -5.03
CA ALA A 229 -12.35 -0.52 -3.57
C ALA A 229 -13.11 0.68 -2.98
N GLY A 230 -13.61 1.61 -3.79
CA GLY A 230 -14.32 2.82 -3.37
C GLY A 230 -15.78 2.56 -2.97
N TYR A 231 -16.02 1.59 -2.11
CA TYR A 231 -17.35 1.27 -1.59
C TYR A 231 -17.33 1.04 -0.07
N GLY A 232 -18.45 1.33 0.59
CA GLY A 232 -18.66 1.07 2.01
C GLY A 232 -19.47 -0.20 2.27
N LEU A 233 -19.47 -0.68 3.52
CA LEU A 233 -20.33 -1.78 3.96
C LEU A 233 -21.46 -1.27 4.88
N ARG A 234 -22.63 -1.92 4.79
CA ARG A 234 -23.80 -1.65 5.63
C ARG A 234 -24.35 -2.95 6.22
N GLY A 235 -24.66 -2.95 7.51
CA GLY A 235 -25.13 -4.14 8.23
C GLY A 235 -23.99 -4.95 8.85
N LYS A 236 -24.37 -6.00 9.60
CA LYS A 236 -23.42 -6.92 10.23
C LYS A 236 -22.86 -7.89 9.19
N ASN A 237 -21.60 -8.27 9.37
CA ASN A 237 -20.94 -9.28 8.56
C ASN A 237 -20.48 -10.40 9.50
N GLY A 238 -20.87 -11.65 9.21
CA GLY A 238 -20.64 -12.80 10.10
C GLY A 238 -21.94 -13.29 10.75
N GLU A 239 -21.89 -14.46 11.40
CA GLU A 239 -23.07 -15.09 12.07
C GLU A 239 -24.28 -15.24 11.11
N GLY A 240 -24.04 -15.66 9.86
CA GLY A 240 -25.07 -15.79 8.83
C GLY A 240 -25.59 -14.48 8.24
N HIS A 241 -25.16 -13.32 8.76
CA HIS A 241 -25.53 -12.01 8.26
C HIS A 241 -24.53 -11.49 7.23
N ARG A 242 -25.05 -10.83 6.20
CA ARG A 242 -24.27 -10.26 5.09
C ARG A 242 -24.35 -8.75 5.10
N ALA A 243 -23.19 -8.10 5.17
CA ALA A 243 -23.14 -6.68 4.92
C ALA A 243 -23.36 -6.39 3.43
N ARG A 244 -24.25 -5.44 3.13
CA ARG A 244 -24.49 -4.95 1.77
C ARG A 244 -23.38 -3.97 1.37
N ARG A 245 -22.88 -4.11 0.14
CA ARG A 245 -22.02 -3.09 -0.48
C ARG A 245 -22.84 -1.84 -0.79
N MET A 246 -22.36 -0.70 -0.34
CA MET A 246 -22.86 0.61 -0.71
C MET A 246 -21.82 1.26 -1.62
N PRO A 247 -22.10 1.46 -2.92
CA PRO A 247 -21.21 2.19 -3.81
C PRO A 247 -20.82 3.53 -3.21
N GLY A 248 -19.55 3.88 -3.32
CA GLY A 248 -19.03 5.15 -2.83
C GLY A 248 -18.94 6.20 -3.94
N THR A 249 -18.61 7.43 -3.54
CA THR A 249 -18.41 8.56 -4.45
C THR A 249 -16.96 8.71 -4.92
N GLY A 250 -16.09 7.76 -4.56
CA GLY A 250 -14.67 7.73 -4.92
C GLY A 250 -13.76 7.64 -3.70
N LEU A 251 -12.51 7.22 -3.91
CA LEU A 251 -11.47 7.33 -2.88
C LEU A 251 -10.96 8.78 -2.80
N LEU A 252 -10.33 9.14 -1.70
CA LEU A 252 -9.80 10.47 -1.45
C LEU A 252 -8.50 10.43 -0.67
N GLY A 253 -7.58 11.31 -1.05
CA GLY A 253 -6.24 11.30 -0.50
C GLY A 253 -5.34 12.34 -1.14
N TRP A 254 -4.04 12.12 -1.03
CA TRP A 254 -3.03 12.95 -1.66
C TRP A 254 -1.90 12.08 -2.22
N VAL A 255 -1.13 12.63 -3.15
CA VAL A 255 0.03 11.98 -3.77
C VAL A 255 1.26 12.86 -3.64
N ARG A 256 2.40 12.22 -3.38
CA ARG A 256 3.72 12.84 -3.49
C ARG A 256 4.52 12.15 -4.58
N PHE A 257 5.05 12.91 -5.53
CA PHE A 257 5.95 12.41 -6.57
C PHE A 257 7.41 12.58 -6.15
N GLY A 258 8.15 11.49 -6.08
CA GLY A 258 9.58 11.50 -5.86
C GLY A 258 10.35 11.27 -7.16
N GLN A 259 11.56 11.82 -7.24
CA GLN A 259 12.37 11.83 -8.46
C GLN A 259 13.77 11.25 -8.28
N THR A 260 14.16 10.97 -7.03
CA THR A 260 15.45 10.41 -6.67
C THR A 260 15.25 9.21 -5.76
N ALA A 261 16.19 8.27 -5.81
CA ALA A 261 16.31 7.25 -4.79
C ALA A 261 16.86 7.87 -3.49
N HIS A 262 16.81 7.11 -2.40
CA HIS A 262 17.63 7.45 -1.23
C HIS A 262 19.12 7.36 -1.61
N ALA A 263 19.92 8.26 -1.04
CA ALA A 263 21.38 8.19 -1.15
C ALA A 263 21.90 6.93 -0.46
N VAL A 264 23.08 6.48 -0.89
CA VAL A 264 23.82 5.38 -0.28
C VAL A 264 25.30 5.73 -0.26
N ASP A 265 25.97 5.46 0.86
CA ASP A 265 27.41 5.60 1.05
C ASP A 265 27.94 6.99 0.60
N GLY A 266 27.21 8.07 0.89
CA GLY A 266 27.56 9.44 0.51
C GLY A 266 27.52 9.73 -1.00
N GLN A 267 27.02 8.81 -1.82
CA GLN A 267 26.98 8.96 -3.28
C GLN A 267 25.81 9.83 -3.75
N VAL A 268 25.97 10.42 -4.95
CA VAL A 268 24.89 11.14 -5.63
C VAL A 268 23.68 10.20 -5.80
N PRO A 269 22.47 10.59 -5.31
CA PRO A 269 21.25 9.82 -5.44
C PRO A 269 20.94 9.47 -6.90
N ASP A 270 20.46 8.26 -7.14
CA ASP A 270 20.07 7.83 -8.48
C ASP A 270 18.75 8.48 -8.93
N PRO A 271 18.55 8.66 -10.25
CA PRO A 271 17.23 9.02 -10.76
C PRO A 271 16.25 7.88 -10.43
N HIS A 272 15.12 8.22 -9.82
CA HIS A 272 14.08 7.28 -9.42
C HIS A 272 12.72 7.96 -9.33
N LEU A 273 11.97 7.89 -10.42
CA LEU A 273 10.59 8.35 -10.47
C LEU A 273 9.69 7.36 -9.73
N HIS A 274 8.96 7.88 -8.74
CA HIS A 274 8.00 7.11 -7.96
C HIS A 274 6.87 8.01 -7.45
N ALA A 275 5.73 7.41 -7.09
CA ALA A 275 4.60 8.12 -6.50
C ALA A 275 4.16 7.43 -5.21
N ARG A 276 3.99 8.22 -4.15
CA ARG A 276 3.43 7.78 -2.87
C ARG A 276 2.01 8.31 -2.77
N VAL A 277 1.03 7.45 -3.03
CA VAL A 277 -0.38 7.78 -2.94
C VAL A 277 -0.89 7.39 -1.56
N VAL A 278 -1.37 8.36 -0.79
CA VAL A 278 -1.95 8.15 0.53
C VAL A 278 -3.45 8.35 0.45
N ILE A 279 -4.21 7.28 0.65
CA ILE A 279 -5.68 7.25 0.64
C ILE A 279 -6.20 7.23 2.08
N ALA A 280 -7.10 8.14 2.43
CA ALA A 280 -7.73 8.16 3.75
C ALA A 280 -8.60 6.90 3.96
N ASN A 281 -8.65 6.37 5.19
CA ASN A 281 -9.51 5.23 5.52
C ASN A 281 -10.98 5.62 5.66
N MET A 282 -11.53 6.29 4.65
CA MET A 282 -12.93 6.68 4.58
C MET A 282 -13.40 6.79 3.13
N VAL A 283 -14.69 6.50 2.93
CA VAL A 283 -15.41 6.70 1.68
C VAL A 283 -16.85 7.11 2.02
N ARG A 284 -17.41 8.06 1.27
CA ARG A 284 -18.82 8.41 1.38
C ARG A 284 -19.63 7.47 0.48
N GLY A 285 -20.56 6.74 1.07
CA GLY A 285 -21.54 5.97 0.29
C GLY A 285 -22.51 6.88 -0.44
N GLN A 286 -23.12 6.38 -1.51
CA GLN A 286 -24.24 7.06 -2.20
C GLN A 286 -25.45 7.30 -1.28
N ASP A 287 -25.53 6.58 -0.15
CA ASP A 287 -26.49 6.82 0.94
C ASP A 287 -26.10 7.98 1.88
N GLY A 288 -25.06 8.74 1.54
CA GLY A 288 -24.55 9.87 2.30
C GLY A 288 -23.76 9.50 3.55
N ARG A 289 -23.65 8.22 3.92
CA ARG A 289 -22.96 7.76 5.13
C ARG A 289 -21.50 7.45 4.85
N TRP A 290 -20.64 7.79 5.81
CA TRP A 290 -19.21 7.54 5.75
C TRP A 290 -18.82 6.22 6.42
N SER A 291 -17.85 5.51 5.84
CA SER A 291 -17.31 4.25 6.36
C SER A 291 -15.92 3.97 5.81
N ALA A 292 -15.21 2.97 6.34
CA ALA A 292 -13.98 2.47 5.71
C ALA A 292 -14.26 1.89 4.30
N PRO A 293 -13.36 2.08 3.33
CA PRO A 293 -13.49 1.54 1.97
C PRO A 293 -13.21 0.03 1.89
N GLY A 294 -13.59 -0.60 0.77
CA GLY A 294 -13.04 -1.87 0.30
C GLY A 294 -13.13 -3.05 1.27
N SER A 295 -14.28 -3.22 1.95
CA SER A 295 -14.48 -4.27 2.96
C SER A 295 -13.45 -4.23 4.10
N GLY A 296 -13.25 -3.03 4.66
CA GLY A 296 -12.26 -2.77 5.72
C GLY A 296 -10.83 -2.63 5.17
N GLY A 297 -10.69 -2.25 3.90
CA GLY A 297 -9.42 -2.08 3.20
C GLY A 297 -8.93 -3.30 2.45
N ARG A 298 -9.54 -4.47 2.62
CA ARG A 298 -9.08 -5.72 1.99
C ARG A 298 -8.99 -5.58 0.47
N ASP A 299 -9.94 -4.92 -0.17
CA ASP A 299 -9.87 -4.71 -1.62
C ASP A 299 -8.84 -3.65 -2.04
N VAL A 300 -8.43 -2.74 -1.15
CA VAL A 300 -7.27 -1.88 -1.42
C VAL A 300 -6.00 -2.73 -1.51
N TYR A 301 -5.80 -3.65 -0.56
CA TYR A 301 -4.66 -4.58 -0.57
C TYR A 301 -4.68 -5.52 -1.79
N ARG A 302 -5.83 -6.16 -2.06
CA ARG A 302 -5.97 -7.14 -3.15
C ARG A 302 -5.75 -6.53 -4.54
N HIS A 303 -6.06 -5.25 -4.72
CA HIS A 303 -5.90 -4.56 -6.00
C HIS A 303 -4.63 -3.69 -6.08
N ALA A 304 -3.79 -3.66 -5.05
CA ALA A 304 -2.57 -2.83 -5.05
C ALA A 304 -1.64 -3.18 -6.22
N LEU A 305 -1.48 -4.48 -6.52
CA LEU A 305 -0.69 -4.92 -7.67
C LEU A 305 -1.34 -4.50 -8.99
N ALA A 306 -2.66 -4.66 -9.14
CA ALA A 306 -3.37 -4.24 -10.35
C ALA A 306 -3.25 -2.72 -10.58
N ALA A 307 -3.36 -1.91 -9.52
CA ALA A 307 -3.15 -0.46 -9.61
C ALA A 307 -1.74 -0.10 -10.05
N ASP A 308 -0.70 -0.75 -9.51
CA ASP A 308 0.68 -0.59 -9.97
C ASP A 308 0.85 -0.95 -11.47
N ARG A 309 0.21 -2.04 -11.93
CA ARG A 309 0.22 -2.40 -13.36
C ARG A 309 -0.52 -1.39 -14.22
N VAL A 310 -1.63 -0.80 -13.74
CA VAL A 310 -2.30 0.31 -14.44
C VAL A 310 -1.35 1.48 -14.62
N VAL A 311 -0.64 1.93 -13.58
CA VAL A 311 0.33 3.03 -13.68
C VAL A 311 1.37 2.74 -14.77
N LYS A 312 2.01 1.58 -14.71
CA LYS A 312 3.08 1.21 -15.66
C LYS A 312 2.55 1.07 -17.09
N ALA A 313 1.41 0.42 -17.27
CA ALA A 313 0.82 0.22 -18.59
C ALA A 313 0.26 1.52 -19.19
N ARG A 314 -0.35 2.40 -18.39
CA ARG A 314 -0.81 3.72 -18.83
C ARG A 314 0.36 4.62 -19.22
N LEU A 315 1.41 4.67 -18.39
CA LEU A 315 2.60 5.45 -18.70
C LEU A 315 3.27 4.97 -20.00
N ARG A 316 3.40 3.65 -20.17
CA ARG A 316 3.91 3.06 -21.41
C ARG A 316 3.12 3.49 -22.64
N ARG A 317 1.78 3.39 -22.60
CA ARG A 317 0.91 3.84 -23.68
C ARG A 317 1.15 5.32 -24.02
N LEU A 318 1.13 6.18 -23.00
CA LEU A 318 1.33 7.62 -23.17
C LEU A 318 2.70 7.95 -23.77
N LEU A 319 3.77 7.27 -23.34
CA LEU A 319 5.12 7.51 -23.86
C LEU A 319 5.32 6.96 -25.28
N ILE A 320 4.61 5.92 -25.69
CA ILE A 320 4.56 5.52 -27.10
C ILE A 320 3.92 6.64 -27.91
N GLU A 321 2.70 7.06 -27.56
CA GLU A 321 1.91 8.01 -28.35
C GLU A 321 2.56 9.40 -28.42
N ARG A 322 3.11 9.88 -27.31
CA ARG A 322 3.69 11.22 -27.21
C ARG A 322 5.12 11.29 -27.74
N CYS A 323 5.90 10.24 -27.51
CA CYS A 323 7.36 10.30 -27.63
C CYS A 323 7.96 9.24 -28.56
N GLY A 324 7.18 8.25 -29.02
CA GLY A 324 7.69 7.15 -29.86
C GLY A 324 8.60 6.19 -29.09
N ILE A 325 8.46 6.08 -27.76
CA ILE A 325 9.29 5.19 -26.94
C ILE A 325 8.98 3.73 -27.27
N THR A 326 10.02 2.93 -27.54
CA THR A 326 9.92 1.47 -27.72
C THR A 326 10.25 0.71 -26.44
N TRP A 327 9.62 -0.45 -26.26
CA TRP A 327 9.68 -1.23 -25.03
C TRP A 327 10.13 -2.67 -25.30
N GLU A 328 10.85 -3.24 -24.34
CA GLU A 328 11.21 -4.65 -24.29
C GLU A 328 10.96 -5.21 -22.88
N VAL A 329 10.75 -6.52 -22.78
CA VAL A 329 10.65 -7.20 -21.48
C VAL A 329 12.06 -7.59 -21.04
N ALA A 330 12.49 -7.12 -19.87
CA ALA A 330 13.75 -7.53 -19.30
C ALA A 330 13.72 -9.04 -18.96
N PRO A 331 14.64 -9.87 -19.50
CA PRO A 331 14.56 -11.32 -19.37
C PRO A 331 14.55 -11.84 -17.94
N VAL A 332 15.26 -11.15 -17.04
CA VAL A 332 15.43 -11.58 -15.64
C VAL A 332 14.27 -11.11 -14.75
N THR A 333 13.80 -9.88 -14.93
CA THR A 333 12.82 -9.27 -14.01
C THR A 333 11.39 -9.32 -14.54
N GLY A 334 11.19 -9.64 -15.82
CA GLY A 334 9.90 -9.53 -16.49
C GLY A 334 9.38 -8.09 -16.62
N ALA A 335 10.17 -7.08 -16.20
CA ALA A 335 9.75 -5.69 -16.25
C ALA A 335 9.84 -5.14 -17.67
N TRP A 336 8.85 -4.34 -18.06
CA TRP A 336 8.92 -3.56 -19.30
C TRP A 336 9.89 -2.40 -19.14
N GLU A 337 10.91 -2.37 -20.00
CA GLU A 337 11.98 -1.40 -19.99
C GLU A 337 12.09 -0.75 -21.38
N ILE A 338 12.58 0.48 -21.43
CA ILE A 338 12.80 1.20 -22.70
C ILE A 338 13.95 0.52 -23.44
N SER A 339 13.70 -0.01 -24.64
CA SER A 339 14.64 -0.87 -25.38
C SER A 339 15.99 -0.20 -25.67
N ARG A 340 15.99 1.13 -25.79
CA ARG A 340 17.19 1.91 -26.11
C ARG A 340 18.08 2.16 -24.89
N ILE A 341 17.61 1.92 -23.67
CA ILE A 341 18.38 2.18 -22.45
C ILE A 341 19.09 0.89 -22.02
N PRO A 342 20.43 0.83 -22.12
CA PRO A 342 21.16 -0.40 -21.95
C PRO A 342 21.17 -0.87 -20.48
N ALA A 343 21.25 -2.19 -20.28
CA ALA A 343 21.22 -2.82 -18.95
C ALA A 343 22.32 -2.28 -18.02
N HIS A 344 23.56 -2.16 -18.49
CA HIS A 344 24.67 -1.65 -17.66
C HIS A 344 24.44 -0.22 -17.14
N LEU A 345 23.70 0.62 -17.87
CA LEU A 345 23.35 1.95 -17.42
C LEU A 345 22.23 1.91 -16.36
N ARG A 346 21.27 0.99 -16.50
CA ARG A 346 20.26 0.73 -15.46
C ARG A 346 20.90 0.23 -14.17
N ASP A 347 21.88 -0.67 -14.28
CA ASP A 347 22.61 -1.21 -13.14
C ASP A 347 23.43 -0.13 -12.43
N ARG A 348 24.07 0.77 -13.20
CA ARG A 348 24.77 1.95 -12.65
C ARG A 348 23.87 2.86 -11.82
N PHE A 349 22.63 3.07 -12.27
CA PHE A 349 21.62 3.88 -11.58
C PHE A 349 20.73 3.07 -10.63
N SER A 350 21.23 1.93 -10.16
CA SER A 350 20.56 1.05 -9.18
C SER A 350 21.42 0.84 -7.93
N LYS A 351 22.18 1.86 -7.50
CA LYS A 351 23.14 1.80 -6.38
C LYS A 351 22.51 1.23 -5.11
N ARG A 352 21.32 1.71 -4.74
CA ARG A 352 20.60 1.21 -3.55
C ARG A 352 20.28 -0.27 -3.64
N ARG A 353 19.83 -0.76 -4.81
CA ARG A 353 19.56 -2.20 -5.01
C ARG A 353 20.85 -3.00 -4.83
N ASN A 354 21.94 -2.51 -5.42
CA ASN A 354 23.24 -3.17 -5.34
C ASN A 354 23.76 -3.19 -3.89
N ARG A 355 23.59 -2.10 -3.14
CA ARG A 355 23.98 -2.05 -1.72
C ARG A 355 23.14 -2.96 -0.84
N VAL A 356 21.83 -3.04 -1.08
CA VAL A 356 20.94 -4.01 -0.38
C VAL A 356 21.37 -5.45 -0.67
N ALA A 357 21.70 -5.77 -1.93
CA ALA A 357 22.18 -7.10 -2.30
C ALA A 357 23.54 -7.42 -1.65
N ALA A 358 24.48 -6.46 -1.64
CA ALA A 358 25.75 -6.60 -0.95
C ALA A 358 25.56 -6.83 0.55
N TYR A 359 24.69 -6.05 1.20
CA TYR A 359 24.37 -6.21 2.62
C TYR A 359 23.79 -7.59 2.92
N LEU A 360 22.87 -8.10 2.10
CA LEU A 360 22.32 -9.45 2.28
C LEU A 360 23.41 -10.52 2.18
N ASN A 361 24.28 -10.43 1.17
CA ASN A 361 25.41 -11.35 1.01
C ASN A 361 26.37 -11.30 2.21
N GLU A 362 26.72 -10.09 2.68
CA GLU A 362 27.57 -9.85 3.85
C GLU A 362 27.00 -10.51 5.13
N HIS A 363 25.67 -10.68 5.20
CA HIS A 363 24.97 -11.27 6.34
C HIS A 363 24.48 -12.71 6.07
N GLY A 364 25.04 -13.39 5.05
CA GLY A 364 24.77 -14.80 4.78
C GLY A 364 23.41 -15.10 4.13
N HIS A 365 22.76 -14.09 3.55
CA HIS A 365 21.51 -14.24 2.82
C HIS A 365 21.75 -14.10 1.31
N ASP A 366 21.23 -15.04 0.51
CA ASP A 366 21.19 -14.89 -0.94
C ASP A 366 20.14 -13.83 -1.34
N PRO A 367 20.51 -12.73 -2.02
CA PRO A 367 19.58 -11.68 -2.44
C PRO A 367 18.39 -12.19 -3.27
N ALA A 368 18.58 -13.25 -4.07
CA ALA A 368 17.55 -13.81 -4.93
C ALA A 368 16.47 -14.52 -4.12
N THR A 369 16.83 -15.17 -3.01
CA THR A 369 15.95 -16.03 -2.22
C THR A 369 15.68 -15.52 -0.80
N ALA A 370 16.32 -14.42 -0.38
CA ALA A 370 16.20 -13.86 0.96
C ALA A 370 14.75 -13.61 1.37
N GLU A 371 14.42 -14.00 2.60
CA GLU A 371 13.10 -13.81 3.19
C GLU A 371 12.71 -12.33 3.29
N THR A 372 11.40 -12.06 3.27
CA THR A 372 10.84 -10.70 3.33
C THR A 372 11.34 -9.90 4.54
N GLY A 373 11.52 -10.54 5.70
CA GLY A 373 12.06 -9.91 6.91
C GLY A 373 13.52 -9.45 6.73
N ALA A 374 14.40 -10.33 6.24
CA ALA A 374 15.80 -10.02 5.98
C ALA A 374 15.96 -8.89 4.95
N ARG A 375 15.16 -8.94 3.87
CA ARG A 375 15.12 -7.86 2.86
C ARG A 375 14.67 -6.53 3.44
N ALA A 376 13.69 -6.53 4.34
CA ALA A 376 13.22 -5.31 4.99
C ALA A 376 14.30 -4.70 5.90
N ALA A 377 14.97 -5.53 6.70
CA ALA A 377 16.09 -5.10 7.56
C ALA A 377 17.25 -4.52 6.72
N ALA A 378 17.68 -5.23 5.68
CA ALA A 378 18.73 -4.77 4.77
C ALA A 378 18.39 -3.40 4.13
N ARG A 379 17.12 -3.21 3.73
CA ARG A 379 16.65 -1.92 3.18
C ARG A 379 16.69 -0.78 4.17
N LEU A 380 16.53 -1.03 5.48
CA LEU A 380 16.59 0.00 6.52
C LEU A 380 18.05 0.36 6.85
N HIS A 381 18.93 -0.64 6.95
CA HIS A 381 20.35 -0.42 7.26
C HIS A 381 21.15 0.26 6.15
N THR A 382 20.67 0.17 4.91
CA THR A 382 21.35 0.75 3.73
C THR A 382 20.81 2.11 3.32
N VAL A 383 19.89 2.70 4.09
CA VAL A 383 19.34 4.04 3.81
C VAL A 383 20.17 5.08 4.54
N GLU A 384 20.63 6.07 3.80
CA GLU A 384 21.10 7.33 4.37
C GLU A 384 20.04 8.41 4.16
N GLU A 385 19.85 9.24 5.18
CA GLU A 385 19.05 10.46 5.03
C GLU A 385 19.77 11.41 4.08
N LEU A 386 18.99 12.07 3.22
CA LEU A 386 19.50 13.09 2.32
C LEU A 386 19.98 14.29 3.15
N THR A 387 21.28 14.36 3.40
CA THR A 387 21.92 15.53 3.99
C THR A 387 22.07 16.59 2.90
N ALA A 388 21.18 17.59 2.95
CA ALA A 388 21.04 18.70 1.99
C ALA A 388 20.62 18.30 0.56
N SER A 389 19.45 18.81 0.12
CA SER A 389 18.94 18.64 -1.25
C SER A 389 19.88 19.33 -2.24
N ALA A 390 20.67 18.54 -2.99
CA ALA A 390 21.47 19.08 -4.09
C ALA A 390 20.52 19.71 -5.12
N ALA A 391 20.84 20.94 -5.56
CA ALA A 391 19.97 21.66 -6.49
C ALA A 391 19.68 20.83 -7.77
N PRO A 392 18.43 20.85 -8.29
CA PRO A 392 17.98 20.15 -9.49
C PRO A 392 18.99 19.96 -10.62
N HIS A 393 19.63 21.06 -11.00
CA HIS A 393 20.55 21.14 -12.12
C HIS A 393 21.85 20.36 -11.86
N ARG A 394 22.33 20.36 -10.61
CA ARG A 394 23.53 19.63 -10.19
C ARG A 394 23.30 18.12 -10.25
N LEU A 395 22.11 17.65 -9.86
CA LEU A 395 21.75 16.23 -9.96
C LEU A 395 21.73 15.76 -11.42
N ARG A 396 21.05 16.48 -12.31
CA ARG A 396 21.03 16.14 -13.75
C ARG A 396 22.42 16.18 -14.38
N GLN A 397 23.24 17.17 -14.01
CA GLN A 397 24.62 17.24 -14.49
C GLN A 397 25.43 16.01 -14.03
N ALA A 398 25.31 15.62 -12.76
CA ALA A 398 25.97 14.45 -12.21
C ALA A 398 25.52 13.15 -12.88
N TRP A 399 24.22 12.99 -13.18
CA TRP A 399 23.73 11.81 -13.91
C TRP A 399 24.25 11.76 -15.35
N ARG A 400 24.25 12.90 -16.05
CA ARG A 400 24.82 12.99 -17.40
C ARG A 400 26.33 12.69 -17.41
N GLN A 401 27.05 13.09 -16.37
CA GLN A 401 28.46 12.74 -16.23
C GLN A 401 28.63 11.24 -16.00
N GLN A 402 27.88 10.64 -15.06
CA GLN A 402 27.92 9.18 -14.82
C GLN A 402 27.61 8.34 -16.07
N SER A 403 26.72 8.83 -16.95
CA SER A 403 26.45 8.21 -18.25
C SER A 403 27.68 8.31 -19.19
N ARG A 404 28.32 9.49 -19.27
CA ARG A 404 29.53 9.69 -20.07
C ARG A 404 30.71 8.84 -19.59
N ASP A 405 30.85 8.69 -18.28
CA ASP A 405 31.90 7.85 -17.68
C ASP A 405 31.76 6.37 -18.08
N LEU A 406 30.56 5.95 -18.49
CA LEU A 406 30.28 4.63 -19.07
C LEU A 406 30.37 4.57 -20.61
N GLY A 407 30.84 5.64 -21.25
CA GLY A 407 30.92 5.74 -22.70
C GLY A 407 29.57 5.95 -23.39
N VAL A 408 28.52 6.33 -22.64
CA VAL A 408 27.17 6.56 -23.19
C VAL A 408 26.90 8.06 -23.27
N ASP A 409 26.83 8.61 -24.49
CA ASP A 409 26.45 10.02 -24.68
C ASP A 409 24.96 10.23 -24.33
N PRO A 410 24.65 11.05 -23.30
CA PRO A 410 23.27 11.29 -22.89
C PRO A 410 22.38 11.86 -23.99
N ARG A 411 22.91 12.75 -24.83
CA ARG A 411 22.11 13.41 -25.88
C ARG A 411 21.75 12.43 -26.99
N ALA A 412 22.75 11.70 -27.50
CA ALA A 412 22.51 10.66 -28.50
C ALA A 412 21.57 9.56 -27.96
N LEU A 413 21.73 9.13 -26.71
CA LEU A 413 20.86 8.12 -26.09
C LEU A 413 19.40 8.61 -26.01
N VAL A 414 19.18 9.84 -25.50
CA VAL A 414 17.83 10.42 -25.41
C VAL A 414 17.22 10.54 -26.80
N ALA A 415 17.96 11.05 -27.79
CA ALA A 415 17.47 11.15 -29.16
C ALA A 415 17.08 9.79 -29.74
N ALA A 416 17.91 8.75 -29.52
CA ALA A 416 17.64 7.39 -29.98
C ALA A 416 16.38 6.77 -29.34
N CYS A 417 16.04 7.15 -28.10
CA CYS A 417 14.81 6.69 -27.45
C CYS A 417 13.54 7.20 -28.17
N LEU A 418 13.62 8.34 -28.85
CA LEU A 418 12.46 9.07 -29.41
C LEU A 418 12.17 8.75 -30.89
N THR A 419 12.84 7.75 -31.47
CA THR A 419 12.75 7.45 -32.91
C THR A 419 11.71 6.38 -33.27
N GLY A 420 11.00 5.81 -32.30
CA GLY A 420 10.04 4.74 -32.56
C GLY A 420 8.70 5.23 -33.10
N SER A 421 7.86 4.26 -33.50
CA SER A 421 6.49 4.53 -33.91
C SER A 421 5.69 5.13 -32.75
N ARG A 422 4.86 6.14 -33.05
CA ARG A 422 3.89 6.71 -32.12
C ARG A 422 2.56 5.95 -32.09
N THR A 423 2.44 4.90 -32.90
CA THR A 423 1.28 4.01 -32.90
C THR A 423 1.58 2.82 -31.98
N PRO A 424 0.78 2.61 -30.92
CA PRO A 424 0.93 1.46 -30.04
C PRO A 424 0.72 0.14 -30.82
N PRO A 425 1.47 -0.93 -30.47
CA PRO A 425 1.22 -2.24 -31.05
C PRO A 425 -0.21 -2.71 -30.70
N PRO A 426 -0.82 -3.54 -31.57
CA PRO A 426 -2.16 -4.05 -31.33
C PRO A 426 -2.22 -4.87 -30.03
N VAL A 427 -3.39 -4.88 -29.41
CA VAL A 427 -3.63 -5.75 -28.24
C VAL A 427 -3.61 -7.20 -28.72
N PRO A 428 -2.82 -8.09 -28.08
CA PRO A 428 -2.83 -9.50 -28.45
C PRO A 428 -4.22 -10.13 -28.27
N PRO A 429 -4.58 -11.12 -29.10
CA PRO A 429 -5.81 -11.90 -28.92
C PRO A 429 -5.95 -12.49 -27.50
N ALA A 430 -7.18 -12.64 -27.04
CA ALA A 430 -7.47 -13.04 -25.65
C ALA A 430 -6.96 -14.45 -25.30
N ASP A 431 -6.90 -15.37 -26.27
CA ASP A 431 -6.35 -16.72 -26.13
C ASP A 431 -4.83 -16.68 -25.95
N GLN A 432 -4.12 -15.84 -26.71
CA GLN A 432 -2.68 -15.61 -26.53
C GLN A 432 -2.38 -14.98 -25.17
N LEU A 433 -3.17 -13.99 -24.75
CA LEU A 433 -3.06 -13.38 -23.42
C LEU A 433 -3.32 -14.41 -22.32
N ALA A 434 -4.34 -15.26 -22.46
CA ALA A 434 -4.63 -16.33 -21.51
C ALA A 434 -3.45 -17.30 -21.39
N ALA A 435 -2.94 -17.80 -22.53
CA ALA A 435 -1.79 -18.69 -22.55
C ALA A 435 -0.57 -18.05 -21.87
N GLN A 436 -0.27 -16.78 -22.16
CA GLN A 436 0.84 -16.05 -21.53
C GLN A 436 0.64 -15.84 -20.03
N VAL A 437 -0.54 -15.38 -19.61
CA VAL A 437 -0.84 -15.04 -18.20
C VAL A 437 -0.78 -16.28 -17.31
N PHE A 438 -1.25 -17.42 -17.81
CA PHE A 438 -1.33 -18.65 -17.03
C PHE A 438 -0.14 -19.62 -17.29
N ALA A 439 0.84 -19.25 -18.12
CA ALA A 439 2.01 -20.10 -18.42
C ALA A 439 2.95 -20.34 -17.23
N ALA A 440 2.96 -19.44 -16.24
CA ALA A 440 3.79 -19.56 -15.05
C ALA A 440 2.94 -19.43 -13.78
N PRO A 441 3.25 -20.17 -12.69
CA PRO A 441 2.55 -20.02 -11.42
C PRO A 441 2.65 -18.60 -10.87
N LEU A 442 1.67 -18.19 -10.07
CA LEU A 442 1.70 -16.90 -9.37
C LEU A 442 2.89 -16.86 -8.41
N ASP A 443 3.81 -15.91 -8.62
CA ASP A 443 4.79 -15.52 -7.60
C ASP A 443 4.09 -14.66 -6.55
N THR A 444 3.41 -15.32 -5.60
CA THR A 444 2.73 -14.68 -4.47
C THR A 444 3.32 -15.15 -3.16
N ASP A 445 3.63 -14.19 -2.29
CA ASP A 445 4.12 -14.34 -0.92
C ASP A 445 3.01 -14.82 0.05
N THR A 446 2.12 -15.69 -0.44
CA THR A 446 0.92 -16.16 0.27
C THR A 446 0.83 -17.67 0.21
N ASP A 447 0.51 -18.31 1.34
CA ASP A 447 0.23 -19.76 1.54
C ASP A 447 -0.93 -20.34 0.69
N THR A 448 -1.39 -19.62 -0.34
CA THR A 448 -2.38 -20.12 -1.29
C THR A 448 -1.74 -21.00 -2.35
N ASP A 449 -2.49 -22.01 -2.77
CA ASP A 449 -2.14 -22.84 -3.92
C ASP A 449 -1.76 -21.96 -5.13
N PRO A 450 -0.52 -22.06 -5.65
CA PRO A 450 -0.02 -21.20 -6.72
C PRO A 450 -0.71 -21.43 -8.07
N SER A 451 -1.54 -22.48 -8.18
CA SER A 451 -2.39 -22.77 -9.35
C SER A 451 -3.74 -22.04 -9.33
N ILE A 452 -4.10 -21.35 -8.23
CA ILE A 452 -5.38 -20.65 -8.08
C ILE A 452 -5.19 -19.14 -8.17
N TRP A 453 -5.85 -18.55 -9.16
CA TRP A 453 -5.81 -17.12 -9.46
C TRP A 453 -7.10 -16.43 -9.05
N SER A 454 -7.02 -15.38 -8.24
CA SER A 454 -8.15 -14.46 -8.07
C SER A 454 -8.30 -13.54 -9.26
N ARG A 455 -9.52 -13.06 -9.54
CA ARG A 455 -9.77 -12.09 -10.61
C ARG A 455 -8.88 -10.83 -10.51
N ALA A 456 -8.58 -10.36 -9.30
CA ALA A 456 -7.67 -9.23 -9.09
C ALA A 456 -6.22 -9.53 -9.53
N GLN A 457 -5.75 -10.77 -9.37
CA GLN A 457 -4.44 -11.22 -9.87
C GLN A 457 -4.45 -11.38 -11.40
N VAL A 458 -5.50 -11.97 -11.96
CA VAL A 458 -5.67 -12.06 -13.43
C VAL A 458 -5.68 -10.66 -14.04
N LEU A 459 -6.38 -9.72 -13.42
CA LEU A 459 -6.40 -8.31 -13.83
C LEU A 459 -5.01 -7.69 -13.88
N ALA A 460 -4.21 -7.86 -12.82
CA ALA A 460 -2.83 -7.38 -12.81
C ALA A 460 -1.99 -8.02 -13.93
N ALA A 461 -2.06 -9.34 -14.09
CA ALA A 461 -1.27 -10.08 -15.07
C ALA A 461 -1.64 -9.73 -16.52
N VAL A 462 -2.95 -9.59 -16.82
CA VAL A 462 -3.42 -9.16 -18.15
C VAL A 462 -2.90 -7.76 -18.47
N ILE A 463 -2.97 -6.81 -17.54
CA ILE A 463 -2.46 -5.45 -17.76
C ILE A 463 -0.96 -5.45 -18.03
N ASP A 464 -0.20 -6.27 -17.28
CA ASP A 464 1.26 -6.36 -17.43
C ASP A 464 1.66 -6.98 -18.78
N ALA A 465 0.87 -7.92 -19.31
CA ALA A 465 1.12 -8.58 -20.58
C ALA A 465 0.92 -7.70 -21.83
N LEU A 466 0.28 -6.52 -21.71
CA LEU A 466 -0.04 -5.67 -22.87
C LEU A 466 1.18 -4.94 -23.44
N PRO A 467 1.69 -5.27 -24.64
CA PRO A 467 2.92 -4.65 -25.18
C PRO A 467 2.78 -3.14 -25.41
N GLY A 468 1.61 -2.68 -25.86
CA GLY A 468 1.32 -1.25 -26.09
C GLY A 468 0.85 -0.51 -24.84
N GLY A 469 0.80 -1.19 -23.70
CA GLY A 469 0.17 -0.67 -22.51
C GLY A 469 -1.34 -0.44 -22.68
N LEU A 470 -1.90 0.28 -21.72
CA LEU A 470 -3.35 0.43 -21.55
C LEU A 470 -3.80 1.80 -22.06
N ALA A 471 -4.90 1.89 -22.82
CA ALA A 471 -5.45 3.15 -23.32
C ALA A 471 -6.40 3.83 -22.32
N ALA A 472 -7.24 3.06 -21.64
CA ALA A 472 -8.00 3.49 -20.47
C ALA A 472 -8.05 2.38 -19.42
N ALA A 473 -8.14 2.74 -18.14
CA ALA A 473 -8.27 1.77 -17.04
C ALA A 473 -9.44 0.79 -17.23
N SER A 474 -10.53 1.24 -17.84
CA SER A 474 -11.72 0.44 -18.16
C SER A 474 -11.46 -0.69 -19.14
N ASP A 475 -10.48 -0.56 -20.03
CA ASP A 475 -10.19 -1.56 -21.06
C ASP A 475 -9.67 -2.86 -20.42
N ALA A 476 -8.97 -2.74 -19.28
CA ALA A 476 -8.43 -3.89 -18.56
C ALA A 476 -9.54 -4.84 -18.10
N GLU A 477 -10.64 -4.32 -17.56
CA GLU A 477 -11.77 -5.14 -17.12
C GLU A 477 -12.49 -5.82 -18.30
N HIS A 478 -12.50 -5.19 -19.48
CA HIS A 478 -13.02 -5.81 -20.69
C HIS A 478 -12.12 -6.97 -21.16
N LEU A 479 -10.81 -6.74 -21.23
CA LEU A 479 -9.85 -7.77 -21.61
C LEU A 479 -9.84 -8.95 -20.66
N VAL A 480 -9.90 -8.71 -19.34
CA VAL A 480 -9.99 -9.79 -18.36
C VAL A 480 -11.26 -10.62 -18.56
N ARG A 481 -12.41 -9.99 -18.90
CA ARG A 481 -13.63 -10.74 -19.22
C ARG A 481 -13.46 -11.65 -20.44
N GLN A 482 -12.67 -11.25 -21.43
CA GLN A 482 -12.38 -12.09 -22.59
C GLN A 482 -11.42 -13.23 -22.21
N VAL A 483 -10.32 -12.91 -21.51
CA VAL A 483 -9.28 -13.86 -21.09
C VAL A 483 -9.84 -14.98 -20.21
N VAL A 484 -10.70 -14.66 -19.23
CA VAL A 484 -11.27 -15.68 -18.33
C VAL A 484 -12.31 -16.58 -19.00
N ASN A 485 -12.76 -16.23 -20.21
CA ASN A 485 -13.68 -17.02 -21.02
C ASN A 485 -12.95 -17.81 -22.12
N CYS A 486 -11.61 -17.74 -22.19
CA CYS A 486 -10.83 -18.53 -23.13
C CYS A 486 -10.86 -20.04 -22.76
N PRO A 487 -10.82 -20.95 -23.75
CA PRO A 487 -10.69 -22.38 -23.50
C PRO A 487 -9.48 -22.70 -22.61
N GLY A 488 -9.65 -23.64 -21.67
CA GLY A 488 -8.62 -24.05 -20.71
C GLY A 488 -8.62 -23.26 -19.39
N VAL A 489 -9.26 -22.08 -19.33
CA VAL A 489 -9.44 -21.34 -18.08
C VAL A 489 -10.72 -21.81 -17.38
N VAL A 490 -10.56 -22.36 -16.17
CA VAL A 490 -11.66 -22.96 -15.40
C VAL A 490 -12.01 -22.06 -14.22
N ALA A 491 -13.23 -21.53 -14.20
CA ALA A 491 -13.75 -20.81 -13.05
C ALA A 491 -14.05 -21.78 -11.90
N LEU A 492 -13.48 -21.51 -10.72
CA LEU A 492 -13.72 -22.30 -9.52
C LEU A 492 -15.02 -21.89 -8.83
N PRO A 493 -15.70 -22.80 -8.12
CA PRO A 493 -16.85 -22.46 -7.30
C PRO A 493 -16.52 -21.30 -6.36
N THR A 494 -17.38 -20.29 -6.38
CA THR A 494 -17.24 -19.14 -5.51
C THR A 494 -17.54 -19.61 -4.08
N ALA A 495 -16.55 -19.55 -3.18
CA ALA A 495 -16.81 -19.74 -1.75
C ALA A 495 -17.84 -18.70 -1.31
N ALA A 496 -18.82 -19.12 -0.50
CA ALA A 496 -20.05 -18.38 -0.17
C ALA A 496 -19.93 -16.84 -0.06
N ALA A 497 -21.00 -16.15 -0.44
CA ALA A 497 -21.31 -14.72 -0.25
C ALA A 497 -20.13 -13.80 0.15
N SER A 498 -19.27 -13.46 -0.80
CA SER A 498 -18.22 -12.46 -0.59
C SER A 498 -18.78 -11.03 -0.61
N THR A 499 -18.15 -10.15 0.18
CA THR A 499 -18.34 -8.69 0.10
C THR A 499 -17.25 -8.02 -0.74
N LEU A 500 -16.30 -8.80 -1.24
CA LEU A 500 -15.14 -8.32 -1.98
C LEU A 500 -15.47 -8.14 -3.47
N THR A 501 -14.85 -7.18 -4.12
CA THR A 501 -14.83 -7.07 -5.59
C THR A 501 -13.81 -8.04 -6.18
N ASN A 502 -13.96 -8.41 -7.45
CA ASN A 502 -13.02 -9.29 -8.17
C ASN A 502 -12.62 -10.52 -7.35
N HIS A 503 -13.62 -11.20 -6.78
CA HIS A 503 -13.47 -12.30 -5.82
C HIS A 503 -13.56 -13.68 -6.49
N GLU A 504 -13.93 -13.70 -7.77
CA GLU A 504 -13.94 -14.87 -8.62
C GLU A 504 -12.54 -15.48 -8.66
N ARG A 505 -12.49 -16.81 -8.74
CA ARG A 505 -11.25 -17.58 -8.74
C ARG A 505 -11.20 -18.45 -9.99
N TYR A 506 -10.01 -18.62 -10.52
CA TYR A 506 -9.73 -19.35 -11.74
C TYR A 506 -8.55 -20.28 -11.53
N THR A 507 -8.58 -21.42 -12.20
CA THR A 507 -7.44 -22.32 -12.39
C THR A 507 -7.33 -22.62 -13.89
N VAL A 508 -6.28 -23.31 -14.30
CA VAL A 508 -6.11 -23.74 -15.69
C VAL A 508 -6.08 -25.25 -15.78
N ALA A 509 -6.79 -25.78 -16.77
CA ALA A 509 -6.78 -27.18 -17.14
C ALA A 509 -6.01 -27.30 -18.46
N PHE A 510 -4.68 -27.24 -18.37
CA PHE A 510 -3.79 -27.53 -19.50
C PHE A 510 -3.19 -28.92 -19.32
#